data_AF-A0AAD9XC24-F1
#
_entry.id   AF-A0AAD9XC24-F1
#
_cell.length_a   1.000
_cell.length_b   1.000
_cell.length_c   1.000
_cell.angle_alpha   90.00
_cell.angle_beta   90.00
_cell.angle_gamma   90.00
#
_symmetry.space_group_name_H-M   'P 1'
#
loop_
_entity.id
_entity.type
_entity.pdbx_description
1 polymer ?
#
loop_
_entity_poly.entity_id
_entity_poly.type
_entity_poly.pdbx_seq_one_letter_code
_entity_poly.pdbx_strand_id
1 'polypeptide(L)'
;MVEDGCTAGEIPIENVDALTLAKIIKWCMLHHDGDGKGHVLSEEKEKEKEKELRKWESDFIDELNYDELYFLLTGSNYMNVKELLSCTAQKVADMIKGKSPEKIREMFNIQNDFSKEEEESFRKENQWAFDSSN
;
A
#
# COMPACT_ATOMS: atom_id res chain seq x y z
N MET A 1 9.24 9.43 20.82
CA MET A 1 10.44 8.56 20.75
C MET A 1 11.75 9.34 20.79
N VAL A 2 12.05 10.23 19.83
CA VAL A 2 13.24 11.11 19.92
C VAL A 2 13.06 12.17 21.01
N GLU A 3 11.83 12.68 21.15
CA GLU A 3 11.45 13.64 22.20
C GLU A 3 11.43 13.02 23.62
N ASP A 4 11.35 11.70 23.73
CA ASP A 4 11.34 10.97 25.01
C ASP A 4 12.75 10.53 25.46
N GLY A 5 13.82 10.97 24.76
CA GLY A 5 15.20 10.68 25.13
C GLY A 5 15.70 9.28 24.75
N CYS A 6 14.94 8.51 23.96
CA CYS A 6 15.35 7.19 23.45
C CYS A 6 16.29 7.31 22.23
N THR A 7 17.36 8.11 22.33
CA THR A 7 18.28 8.37 21.20
C THR A 7 19.58 7.57 21.26
N ALA A 8 19.82 6.82 22.33
CA ALA A 8 21.08 6.12 22.57
C ALA A 8 20.95 4.59 22.71
N GLY A 9 19.78 4.01 22.40
CA GLY A 9 19.51 2.57 22.53
C GLY A 9 18.82 1.95 21.31
N GLU A 10 18.73 0.62 21.30
CA GLU A 10 17.96 -0.12 20.31
C GLU A 10 16.46 0.21 20.44
N ILE A 11 15.81 0.53 19.32
CA ILE A 11 14.35 0.75 19.29
C ILE A 11 13.71 -0.58 18.91
N PRO A 12 13.01 -1.27 19.84
CA PRO A 12 12.36 -2.54 19.52
C PRO A 12 11.18 -2.31 18.57
N ILE A 13 11.15 -3.08 17.48
CA ILE A 13 10.06 -3.10 16.51
C ILE A 13 9.54 -4.53 16.46
N GLU A 14 8.44 -4.78 17.16
CA GLU A 14 7.91 -6.14 17.35
C GLU A 14 6.94 -6.57 16.25
N ASN A 15 6.22 -5.61 15.67
CA ASN A 15 5.11 -5.88 14.74
C ASN A 15 5.50 -5.78 13.25
N VAL A 16 6.79 -5.63 12.95
CA VAL A 16 7.29 -5.54 11.57
C VAL A 16 8.51 -6.44 11.47
N ASP A 17 8.48 -7.40 10.55
CA ASP A 17 9.63 -8.26 10.30
C ASP A 17 10.77 -7.50 9.61
N ALA A 18 11.98 -8.07 9.65
CA ALA A 18 13.18 -7.41 9.15
C ALA A 18 13.11 -7.11 7.63
N LEU A 19 12.46 -7.95 6.82
CA LEU A 19 12.37 -7.74 5.38
C LEU A 19 11.39 -6.60 5.05
N THR A 20 10.24 -6.58 5.71
CA THR A 20 9.27 -5.50 5.59
C THR A 20 9.87 -4.17 6.07
N LEU A 21 10.55 -4.18 7.21
CA LEU A 21 11.23 -2.98 7.72
C LEU A 21 12.30 -2.48 6.75
N ALA A 22 13.11 -3.37 6.17
CA ALA A 22 14.11 -2.99 5.18
C ALA A 22 13.49 -2.32 3.94
N LYS A 23 12.33 -2.80 3.48
CA LYS A 23 11.57 -2.18 2.37
C LYS A 23 11.03 -0.80 2.74
N ILE A 24 10.48 -0.64 3.94
CA ILE A 24 10.00 0.67 4.45
C ILE A 24 11.17 1.65 4.54
N ILE A 25 12.32 1.23 5.07
CA ILE A 25 13.52 2.07 5.14
C ILE A 25 13.98 2.48 3.74
N LYS A 26 14.03 1.53 2.79
CA LYS A 26 14.39 1.81 1.39
C LYS A 26 13.48 2.88 0.78
N TRP A 27 12.17 2.78 1.01
CA TRP A 27 11.21 3.80 0.58
C TRP A 27 11.51 5.17 1.19
N CYS A 28 11.67 5.23 2.51
CA CYS A 28 11.96 6.48 3.22
C CYS A 28 13.27 7.15 2.77
N MET A 29 14.32 6.36 2.51
CA MET A 29 15.60 6.89 2.04
C MET A 29 15.47 7.60 0.69
N LEU A 30 14.73 7.00 -0.26
CA LEU A 30 14.55 7.59 -1.58
C LEU A 30 13.73 8.89 -1.53
N HIS A 31 12.73 8.95 -0.66
CA HIS A 31 11.90 10.15 -0.48
C HIS A 31 12.64 11.24 0.31
N HIS A 32 13.56 10.87 1.20
CA HIS A 32 14.39 11.82 1.94
C HIS A 32 15.45 12.51 1.06
N ASP A 33 16.02 11.79 0.08
CA ASP A 33 16.92 12.38 -0.94
C ASP A 33 16.22 13.41 -1.84
N GLY A 34 14.89 13.56 -1.71
CA GLY A 34 14.07 14.64 -2.25
C GLY A 34 14.40 16.02 -1.66
N ASP A 35 14.70 16.09 -0.36
CA ASP A 35 14.47 17.30 0.46
C ASP A 35 15.77 17.95 1.00
N GLY A 36 16.93 17.30 0.80
CA GLY A 36 18.15 17.62 1.56
C GLY A 36 19.28 18.37 0.85
N LYS A 37 19.18 18.69 -0.44
CA LYS A 37 20.20 19.50 -1.13
C LYS A 37 19.53 20.69 -1.79
N GLY A 38 19.66 21.86 -1.14
CA GLY A 38 19.32 23.19 -1.66
C GLY A 38 20.11 23.58 -2.90
N HIS A 39 20.05 22.75 -3.93
CA HIS A 39 20.46 23.07 -5.28
C HIS A 39 19.21 23.57 -5.98
N VAL A 40 19.19 24.83 -6.39
CA VAL A 40 18.15 25.36 -7.27
C VAL A 40 18.24 24.56 -8.57
N LEU A 41 17.40 23.54 -8.70
CA LEU A 41 17.16 22.86 -9.96
C LEU A 41 16.24 23.74 -10.80
N SER A 42 16.32 23.65 -12.12
CA SER A 42 15.30 24.25 -12.97
C SER A 42 13.98 23.49 -12.77
N GLU A 43 12.85 24.18 -12.96
CA GLU A 43 11.51 23.56 -12.87
C GLU A 43 11.38 22.29 -13.74
N GLU A 44 12.08 22.24 -14.87
CA GLU A 44 12.13 21.06 -15.75
C GLU A 44 12.81 19.87 -15.07
N LYS A 45 13.92 20.10 -14.36
CA LYS A 45 14.68 19.04 -13.66
C LYS A 45 13.95 18.53 -12.42
N GLU A 46 13.20 19.39 -11.73
CA GLU A 46 12.34 18.96 -10.62
C GLU A 46 11.20 18.07 -11.12
N LYS A 47 10.53 18.45 -12.21
CA LYS A 47 9.49 17.62 -12.85
C LYS A 47 10.04 16.28 -13.35
N GLU A 48 11.26 16.26 -13.87
CA GLU A 48 11.91 15.01 -14.29
C GLU A 48 12.21 14.11 -13.07
N LYS A 49 12.77 14.68 -12.00
CA LYS A 49 13.02 13.95 -10.74
C LYS A 49 11.72 13.39 -10.14
N GLU A 50 10.64 14.17 -10.14
CA GLU A 50 9.33 13.71 -9.65
C GLU A 50 8.77 12.57 -10.50
N LYS A 51 8.93 12.63 -11.83
CA LYS A 51 8.51 11.53 -12.72
C LYS A 51 9.30 10.26 -12.48
N GLU A 52 10.62 10.36 -12.34
CA GLU A 52 11.47 9.22 -12.04
C GLU A 52 11.13 8.61 -10.67
N LEU A 53 10.84 9.45 -9.66
CA LEU A 53 10.38 8.99 -8.35
C LEU A 53 9.05 8.24 -8.47
N ARG A 54 8.03 8.83 -9.09
CA ARG A 54 6.72 8.19 -9.29
C ARG A 54 6.82 6.87 -10.07
N LYS A 55 7.72 6.81 -11.06
CA LYS A 55 7.98 5.57 -11.80
C LYS A 55 8.58 4.51 -10.89
N TRP A 56 9.60 4.87 -10.12
CA TRP A 56 10.20 3.97 -9.14
C TRP A 56 9.18 3.49 -8.11
N GLU A 57 8.32 4.37 -7.61
CA GLU A 57 7.24 4.03 -6.67
C GLU A 57 6.30 2.98 -7.29
N SER A 58 5.88 3.18 -8.54
CA SER A 58 5.03 2.22 -9.27
C SER A 58 5.73 0.87 -9.42
N ASP A 59 6.98 0.87 -9.91
CA ASP A 59 7.76 -0.35 -10.12
C ASP A 59 7.96 -1.10 -8.79
N PHE A 60 8.28 -0.37 -7.72
CA PHE A 60 8.47 -0.92 -6.38
C PHE A 60 7.21 -1.59 -5.83
N ILE A 61 6.02 -1.01 -6.06
CA ILE A 61 4.75 -1.58 -5.61
C ILE A 61 4.28 -2.71 -6.53
N ASP A 62 4.53 -2.62 -7.83
CA ASP A 62 4.13 -3.62 -8.83
C ASP A 62 4.93 -4.93 -8.72
N GLU A 63 6.17 -4.87 -8.23
CA GLU A 63 7.02 -6.04 -7.99
C GLU A 63 6.62 -6.85 -6.74
N LEU A 64 5.76 -6.31 -5.87
CA LEU A 64 5.37 -6.99 -4.62
C LEU A 64 4.42 -8.16 -4.89
N ASN A 65 4.67 -9.28 -4.21
CA ASN A 65 3.68 -10.37 -4.14
C ASN A 65 2.58 -10.07 -3.10
N TYR A 66 1.55 -10.92 -3.02
CA TYR A 66 0.41 -10.73 -2.13
C TYR A 66 0.80 -10.62 -0.63
N ASP A 67 1.68 -11.50 -0.16
CA ASP A 67 2.12 -11.51 1.24
C ASP A 67 2.96 -10.28 1.55
N GLU A 68 3.87 -9.93 0.66
CA GLU A 68 4.70 -8.74 0.79
C GLU A 68 3.87 -7.46 0.77
N LEU A 69 2.84 -7.38 -0.08
CA LEU A 69 1.91 -6.26 -0.11
C LEU A 69 1.12 -6.16 1.20
N TYR A 70 0.68 -7.29 1.76
CA TYR A 70 -0.02 -7.32 3.05
C TYR A 70 0.88 -6.87 4.21
N PHE A 71 2.09 -7.42 4.32
CA PHE A 71 3.04 -7.02 5.36
C PHE A 71 3.48 -5.57 5.20
N LEU A 72 3.68 -5.10 3.97
CA LEU A 72 4.05 -3.72 3.73
C LEU A 72 2.90 -2.76 4.06
N LEU A 73 1.65 -3.09 3.75
CA LEU A 73 0.47 -2.30 4.11
C LEU A 73 0.35 -2.16 5.64
N THR A 74 0.42 -3.28 6.36
CA THR A 74 0.29 -3.31 7.83
C THR A 74 1.49 -2.67 8.52
N GLY A 75 2.71 -2.95 8.04
CA GLY A 75 3.95 -2.37 8.55
C GLY A 75 4.04 -0.87 8.31
N SER A 76 3.58 -0.38 7.15
CA SER A 76 3.55 1.07 6.85
C SER A 76 2.55 1.80 7.74
N ASN A 77 1.41 1.18 8.02
CA ASN A 77 0.45 1.71 8.99
C ASN A 77 1.06 1.76 10.41
N TYR A 78 1.75 0.70 10.84
CA TYR A 78 2.42 0.64 12.15
C TYR A 78 3.52 1.71 12.29
N MET A 79 4.35 1.87 11.26
CA MET A 79 5.44 2.87 11.22
C MET A 79 4.96 4.28 10.88
N ASN A 80 3.65 4.46 10.62
CA ASN A 80 3.02 5.73 10.24
C ASN A 80 3.64 6.40 8.99
N VAL A 81 3.98 5.61 7.97
CA VAL A 81 4.48 6.09 6.67
C VAL A 81 3.31 6.25 5.71
N LYS A 82 2.66 7.42 5.76
CA LYS A 82 1.37 7.68 5.07
C LYS A 82 1.40 7.54 3.55
N GLU A 83 2.48 7.96 2.91
CA GLU A 83 2.62 7.91 1.45
C GLU A 83 2.69 6.45 0.99
N LEU A 84 3.57 5.65 1.60
CA LEU A 84 3.68 4.22 1.32
C LEU A 84 2.39 3.46 1.64
N LEU A 85 1.71 3.80 2.75
CA LEU A 85 0.40 3.26 3.08
C LEU A 85 -0.63 3.56 1.98
N SER A 86 -0.63 4.77 1.43
CA SER A 86 -1.55 5.17 0.36
C SER A 86 -1.26 4.43 -0.94
N CYS A 87 0.01 4.30 -1.33
CA CYS A 87 0.42 3.58 -2.54
C CYS A 87 0.05 2.10 -2.47
N THR A 88 0.35 1.44 -1.34
CA THR A 88 0.00 0.03 -1.12
C THR A 88 -1.52 -0.18 -1.07
N ALA A 89 -2.27 0.70 -0.40
CA ALA A 89 -3.73 0.65 -0.37
C ALA A 89 -4.35 0.85 -1.76
N GLN A 90 -3.80 1.76 -2.57
CA GLN A 90 -4.24 1.99 -3.94
C GLN A 90 -4.03 0.74 -4.81
N LYS A 91 -2.88 0.07 -4.69
CA LYS A 91 -2.63 -1.20 -5.39
C LYS A 91 -3.66 -2.26 -5.04
N VAL A 92 -3.97 -2.43 -3.75
CA VAL A 92 -5.02 -3.35 -3.30
C VAL A 92 -6.38 -2.97 -3.88
N ALA A 93 -6.73 -1.67 -3.90
CA ALA A 93 -7.98 -1.20 -4.49
C ALA A 93 -8.06 -1.50 -5.99
N ASP A 94 -6.97 -1.30 -6.74
CA ASP A 94 -6.89 -1.60 -8.17
C ASP A 94 -6.98 -3.11 -8.45
N MET A 95 -6.49 -3.94 -7.55
CA MET A 95 -6.65 -5.40 -7.63
C MET A 95 -8.09 -5.85 -7.39
N ILE A 96 -8.86 -5.12 -6.58
CA ILE A 96 -10.27 -5.42 -6.30
C ILE A 96 -11.18 -4.89 -7.41
N LYS A 97 -10.82 -3.75 -8.01
CA LYS A 97 -11.63 -3.03 -8.99
C LYS A 97 -12.02 -3.93 -10.18
N GLY A 98 -13.32 -3.98 -10.45
CA GLY A 98 -13.87 -4.71 -11.60
C GLY A 98 -13.87 -6.24 -11.45
N LYS A 99 -13.49 -6.79 -10.29
CA LYS A 99 -13.58 -8.22 -10.02
C LYS A 99 -14.89 -8.57 -9.31
N SER A 100 -15.38 -9.77 -9.58
CA SER A 100 -16.56 -10.27 -8.87
C SER A 100 -16.22 -10.61 -7.41
N PRO A 101 -17.21 -10.60 -6.49
CA PRO A 101 -17.01 -10.99 -5.10
C PRO A 101 -16.35 -12.36 -4.94
N GLU A 102 -16.70 -13.32 -5.80
CA GLU A 102 -16.13 -14.67 -5.79
C GLU A 102 -14.65 -14.66 -6.16
N LYS A 103 -14.25 -13.85 -7.16
CA LYS A 103 -12.85 -13.75 -7.56
C LYS A 103 -11.99 -13.03 -6.51
N ILE A 104 -12.55 -12.01 -5.87
CA ILE A 104 -11.89 -11.30 -4.75
C ILE A 104 -11.67 -12.28 -3.59
N ARG A 105 -12.69 -13.07 -3.23
CA ARG A 105 -12.58 -14.10 -2.19
C ARG A 105 -11.48 -15.11 -2.49
N GLU A 106 -11.41 -15.60 -3.72
CA GLU A 106 -10.35 -16.52 -4.15
C GLU A 106 -8.95 -15.86 -4.05
N MET A 107 -8.81 -14.62 -4.53
CA MET A 107 -7.53 -13.91 -4.54
C MET A 107 -6.98 -13.63 -3.14
N PHE A 108 -7.84 -13.27 -2.20
CA PHE A 108 -7.44 -12.99 -0.81
C PHE A 108 -7.61 -14.19 0.11
N ASN A 109 -7.93 -15.37 -0.45
CA ASN A 109 -8.17 -16.61 0.29
C ASN A 109 -9.21 -16.44 1.43
N ILE A 110 -10.28 -15.69 1.15
CA ILE A 110 -11.37 -15.40 2.09
C ILE A 110 -12.46 -16.46 1.93
N GLN A 111 -12.80 -17.14 3.02
CA GLN A 111 -13.91 -18.08 3.05
C GLN A 111 -15.25 -17.34 2.92
N ASN A 112 -16.16 -17.84 2.08
CA ASN A 112 -17.54 -17.37 2.07
C ASN A 112 -18.26 -17.89 3.32
N ASP A 113 -18.62 -16.99 4.22
CA ASP A 113 -19.32 -17.26 5.47
C ASP A 113 -20.84 -17.02 5.36
N PHE A 114 -21.32 -16.54 4.20
CA PHE A 114 -22.75 -16.38 3.94
C PHE A 114 -23.42 -17.69 3.54
N SER A 115 -24.65 -17.90 4.02
CA SER A 115 -25.55 -18.89 3.45
C SER A 115 -26.00 -18.49 2.04
N LYS A 116 -26.51 -19.45 1.26
CA LYS A 116 -27.03 -19.18 -0.09
C LYS A 116 -28.17 -18.16 -0.09
N GLU A 117 -29.03 -18.24 0.92
CA GLU A 117 -30.18 -17.35 1.09
C GLU A 117 -29.75 -15.91 1.40
N GLU A 118 -28.74 -15.74 2.26
CA GLU A 118 -28.15 -14.43 2.56
C GLU A 118 -27.40 -13.85 1.36
N GLU A 119 -26.65 -14.67 0.62
CA GLU A 119 -25.96 -14.20 -0.58
C GLU A 119 -26.96 -13.73 -1.65
N GLU A 120 -28.06 -14.46 -1.84
CA GLU A 120 -29.14 -14.06 -2.75
C GLU A 120 -29.84 -12.77 -2.30
N SER A 121 -30.07 -12.58 -1.00
CA SER A 121 -30.64 -11.33 -0.49
C SER A 121 -29.69 -10.16 -0.71
N PHE A 122 -28.40 -10.31 -0.39
CA PHE A 122 -27.39 -9.28 -0.64
C PHE A 122 -27.26 -8.94 -2.12
N ARG A 123 -27.33 -9.96 -3.01
CA ARG A 123 -27.28 -9.74 -4.46
C ARG A 123 -28.52 -9.03 -4.98
N LYS A 124 -29.71 -9.31 -4.43
CA LYS A 124 -30.96 -8.60 -4.76
C LYS A 124 -30.93 -7.14 -4.28
N GLU A 125 -30.47 -6.90 -3.06
CA GLU A 125 -30.36 -5.54 -2.50
C GLU A 125 -29.33 -4.68 -3.25
N ASN A 126 -28.24 -5.30 -3.70
CA ASN A 126 -27.14 -4.60 -4.38
C ASN A 126 -27.19 -4.73 -5.92
N GLN A 127 -28.35 -5.02 -6.51
CA GLN A 127 -28.52 -5.12 -7.97
C GLN A 127 -27.97 -3.90 -8.73
N TRP A 128 -28.10 -2.69 -8.15
CA TRP A 128 -27.58 -1.45 -8.71
C TRP A 128 -26.07 -1.48 -9.03
N ALA A 129 -25.29 -2.30 -8.30
CA ALA A 129 -23.85 -2.45 -8.50
C ALA A 129 -23.49 -3.49 -9.59
N PHE A 130 -24.46 -4.31 -10.03
CA PHE A 130 -24.27 -5.40 -11.00
C PHE A 130 -24.94 -5.14 -12.35
N ASP A 131 -26.00 -4.33 -12.40
CA ASP A 131 -26.80 -4.07 -13.61
C ASP A 131 -26.22 -3.02 -14.56
N SER A 132 -25.11 -2.36 -14.21
CA SER A 132 -24.49 -1.28 -15.00
C SER A 132 -23.47 -1.77 -16.07
N SER A 133 -23.48 -3.07 -16.39
CA SER A 133 -22.72 -3.62 -17.52
C SER A 133 -23.63 -3.81 -18.74
N ASN A 134 -23.91 -2.73 -19.47
CA ASN A 134 -24.47 -2.79 -20.83
C ASN A 134 -23.73 -1.80 -21.73
#